data_AF-W2R9V8-F1
#
_entry.id   AF-W2R9V8-F1
#
_cell.length_a   1.000
_cell.length_b   1.000
_cell.length_c   1.000
_cell.angle_alpha   90.00
_cell.angle_beta   90.00
_cell.angle_gamma   90.00
#
_symmetry.space_group_name_H-M   'P 1'
#
loop_
_entity.id
_entity.type
_entity.pdbx_description
1 polymer ?
#
loop_
_entity_poly.entity_id
_entity_poly.type
_entity_poly.pdbx_seq_one_letter_code
_entity_poly.pdbx_strand_id
1 'polypeptide(L)'
;MYHVKTIEAFTVKEVHQLPELILVRVHDCEDTLANGYPPGVIGIPVLNEQIKLSKFKNVPRSSITVRQFPVVPAFSCTAEKLQGKTCKDGVTVTPLERPGIPTQSEYVALSRTISLNKLTLTEEITPEYMAKFKPPSDTAARMIRLQSQIQL
;
A
#
# COMPACT_ATOMS: atom_id res chain seq x y z
N MET A 1 -7.38 23.85 -19.71
CA MET A 1 -6.06 24.51 -19.72
C MET A 1 -5.26 23.93 -18.56
N TYR A 2 -3.98 23.60 -18.75
CA TYR A 2 -3.12 23.08 -17.68
C TYR A 2 -1.88 23.95 -17.58
N HIS A 3 -1.40 24.18 -16.36
CA HIS A 3 -0.09 24.80 -16.15
C HIS A 3 0.97 23.71 -16.11
N VAL A 4 2.07 23.92 -16.82
CA VAL A 4 3.22 23.02 -16.80
C VAL A 4 4.27 23.62 -15.88
N LYS A 5 4.69 22.86 -14.87
CA LYS A 5 5.82 23.19 -14.00
C LYS A 5 6.80 22.03 -14.01
N THR A 6 8.07 22.33 -14.24
CA THR A 6 9.14 21.35 -14.06
C THR A 6 9.63 21.41 -12.62
N ILE A 7 9.63 20.27 -11.92
CA ILE A 7 10.18 20.13 -10.58
C ILE A 7 11.24 19.04 -10.65
N GLU A 8 12.51 19.43 -10.56
CA GLU A 8 13.66 18.53 -10.71
C GLU A 8 13.57 17.69 -11.99
N ALA A 9 13.42 16.36 -11.87
CA ALA A 9 13.29 15.41 -12.98
C ALA A 9 11.84 15.18 -13.44
N PHE A 10 10.86 15.86 -12.85
CA PHE A 10 9.43 15.62 -13.11
C PHE A 10 8.78 16.78 -13.84
N THR A 11 7.96 16.46 -14.84
CA THR A 11 7.05 17.43 -15.45
C THR A 11 5.69 17.30 -14.77
N VAL A 12 5.29 18.33 -14.02
CA VAL A 12 3.98 18.40 -13.39
C VAL A 12 3.04 19.20 -14.29
N LYS A 13 1.91 18.60 -14.67
CA LYS A 13 0.82 19.29 -15.35
C LYS A 13 -0.32 19.48 -14.37
N GLU A 14 -0.51 20.71 -13.90
CA GLU A 14 -1.59 21.06 -13.00
C GLU A 14 -2.88 21.26 -13.80
N VAL A 15 -3.91 20.48 -13.48
CA VAL A 15 -5.20 20.52 -14.16
C VAL A 15 -6.17 21.35 -13.34
N HIS A 16 -6.74 22.41 -13.92
CA HIS A 16 -7.66 23.31 -13.20
C HIS A 16 -8.98 22.66 -12.78
N GLN A 17 -9.39 21.60 -13.46
CA GLN A 17 -10.60 20.84 -13.13
C GLN A 17 -10.26 19.35 -13.16
N LEU A 18 -10.80 18.59 -12.22
CA LEU A 18 -10.65 17.14 -12.22
C LEU A 18 -11.29 16.57 -13.48
N PRO A 19 -10.53 15.93 -14.39
CA PRO A 19 -11.10 15.32 -15.58
C PRO A 19 -12.02 14.16 -15.19
N GLU A 20 -12.91 13.74 -16.09
CA GLU A 20 -13.81 12.60 -15.82
C GLU A 20 -13.10 11.25 -15.88
N LEU A 21 -11.97 11.20 -16.59
CA LEU A 21 -11.21 10.00 -16.91
C LEU A 21 -9.72 10.35 -17.00
N ILE A 22 -8.87 9.46 -16.51
CA ILE A 22 -7.43 9.43 -16.86
C ILE A 22 -7.13 8.19 -17.69
N LEU A 23 -6.21 8.33 -18.66
CA LEU A 23 -5.70 7.20 -19.44
C LEU A 23 -4.32 6.82 -18.92
N VAL A 24 -4.14 5.56 -18.58
CA VAL A 24 -2.88 5.01 -18.07
C VAL A 24 -2.40 3.92 -19.01
N ARG A 25 -1.15 4.02 -19.45
CA ARG A 25 -0.45 2.95 -20.17
C ARG A 25 0.26 2.07 -19.15
N VAL A 26 -0.09 0.79 -19.11
CA VAL A 26 0.59 -0.24 -18.32
C VAL A 26 1.93 -0.53 -18.98
N HIS A 27 3.00 -0.48 -18.19
CA HIS A 27 4.36 -0.76 -18.65
C HIS A 27 4.47 -2.20 -19.17
N ASP A 28 5.18 -2.41 -20.28
CA ASP A 28 5.38 -3.71 -20.95
C ASP A 28 4.11 -4.53 -21.23
N CYS A 29 2.97 -3.86 -21.45
CA CYS A 29 1.73 -4.52 -21.80
C CYS A 29 1.38 -4.30 -23.27
N GLU A 30 1.49 -5.36 -24.07
CA GLU A 30 1.18 -5.37 -25.50
C GLU A 30 -0.25 -5.85 -25.81
N ASP A 31 -0.99 -6.28 -24.78
CA ASP A 31 -2.37 -6.75 -24.93
C ASP A 31 -3.35 -5.58 -24.96
N THR A 32 -4.45 -5.75 -25.72
CA THR A 32 -5.58 -4.82 -25.63
C THR A 32 -6.38 -5.12 -24.36
N LEU A 33 -6.28 -4.22 -23.37
CA LEU A 33 -6.91 -4.41 -22.05
C LEU A 33 -8.40 -3.99 -22.03
N ALA A 34 -8.82 -3.11 -22.93
CA ALA A 34 -10.19 -2.65 -23.06
C ALA A 34 -10.52 -2.30 -24.52
N ASN A 35 -11.73 -2.67 -24.97
CA ASN A 35 -12.18 -2.41 -26.33
C ASN A 35 -12.16 -0.90 -26.64
N GLY A 36 -11.63 -0.54 -27.81
CA GLY A 36 -11.53 0.85 -28.26
C GLY A 36 -10.33 1.62 -27.72
N TYR A 37 -9.48 1.00 -26.89
CA TYR A 37 -8.20 1.57 -26.44
C TYR A 37 -7.01 0.92 -27.16
N PRO A 38 -5.89 1.64 -27.32
CA PRO A 38 -4.64 1.04 -27.78
C PRO A 38 -4.13 -0.07 -26.83
N PRO A 39 -3.24 -0.96 -27.30
CA PRO A 39 -2.52 -1.91 -26.46
C PRO A 39 -1.92 -1.28 -25.20
N GLY A 40 -2.11 -1.95 -24.07
CA GLY A 40 -1.63 -1.55 -22.75
C GLY A 40 -2.32 -0.33 -22.13
N VAL A 41 -3.31 0.29 -22.80
CA VAL A 41 -3.99 1.49 -22.29
C VAL A 41 -5.30 1.13 -21.60
N ILE A 42 -5.50 1.67 -20.40
CA ILE A 42 -6.76 1.60 -19.66
C ILE A 42 -7.28 3.00 -19.31
N GLY A 43 -8.60 3.13 -19.31
CA GLY A 43 -9.29 4.30 -18.77
C GLY A 43 -9.67 4.09 -17.31
N ILE A 44 -9.35 5.06 -16.45
CA ILE A 44 -9.69 5.03 -15.02
C ILE A 44 -10.62 6.21 -14.73
N PRO A 45 -11.92 5.96 -14.48
CA PRO A 45 -12.88 7.03 -14.23
C PRO A 45 -12.72 7.60 -12.83
N VAL A 46 -13.23 8.82 -12.62
CA VAL A 46 -13.35 9.40 -11.29
C VAL A 46 -14.32 8.55 -10.45
N LEU A 47 -13.87 8.14 -9.27
CA LEU A 47 -14.71 7.55 -8.25
C LEU A 47 -15.39 8.68 -7.44
N ASN A 48 -16.69 8.56 -7.19
CA ASN A 48 -17.45 9.48 -6.35
C ASN A 48 -18.18 8.69 -5.27
N GLU A 49 -17.58 8.61 -4.09
CA GLU A 49 -18.08 7.79 -2.98
C GLU A 49 -18.53 8.65 -1.80
N GLN A 50 -19.61 8.24 -1.14
CA GLN A 50 -20.11 8.90 0.06
C GLN A 50 -19.91 8.00 1.28
N ILE A 51 -19.09 8.46 2.21
CA ILE A 51 -18.85 7.80 3.50
C ILE A 51 -19.79 8.39 4.53
N LYS A 52 -20.77 7.60 4.98
CA LYS A 52 -21.68 7.98 6.07
C LYS A 52 -20.99 7.82 7.42
N LEU A 53 -21.03 8.84 8.26
CA LEU A 53 -20.38 8.86 9.58
C LEU A 53 -21.30 8.37 10.70
N SER A 54 -22.30 7.55 10.38
CA SER A 54 -23.34 7.09 11.33
C SER A 54 -22.78 6.32 12.54
N LYS A 55 -21.56 5.80 12.45
CA LYS A 55 -20.87 5.09 13.54
C LYS A 55 -20.19 6.03 14.56
N PHE A 56 -20.06 7.33 14.26
CA PHE A 56 -19.41 8.30 15.14
C PHE A 56 -20.45 9.06 15.98
N LYS A 57 -20.38 8.91 17.31
CA LYS A 57 -21.38 9.45 18.26
C LYS A 57 -21.65 10.96 18.09
N ASN A 58 -20.66 11.74 17.70
CA ASN A 58 -20.76 13.20 17.64
C ASN A 58 -21.22 13.75 16.28
N VAL A 59 -21.19 12.92 15.22
CA VAL A 59 -21.52 13.35 13.84
C VAL A 59 -22.38 12.34 13.07
N PRO A 60 -23.38 11.68 13.70
CA PRO A 60 -24.05 10.51 13.10
C PRO A 60 -24.87 10.82 11.84
N ARG A 61 -25.23 12.09 11.60
CA ARG A 61 -25.95 12.56 10.41
C ARG A 61 -25.04 13.15 9.33
N SER A 62 -23.73 13.16 9.56
CA SER A 62 -22.78 13.73 8.61
C SER A 62 -22.31 12.68 7.61
N SER A 63 -21.92 13.15 6.43
CA SER A 63 -21.28 12.33 5.40
C SER A 63 -20.11 13.08 4.79
N ILE A 64 -19.08 12.34 4.38
CA ILE A 64 -17.97 12.86 3.60
C ILE A 64 -18.10 12.31 2.19
N THR A 65 -18.09 13.19 1.20
CA THR A 65 -18.04 12.80 -0.21
C THR A 65 -16.61 12.90 -0.70
N VAL A 66 -16.08 11.82 -1.26
CA VAL A 66 -14.75 11.75 -1.84
C VAL A 66 -14.89 11.60 -3.35
N ARG A 67 -14.41 12.59 -4.09
CA ARG A 67 -14.36 12.58 -5.55
C ARG A 67 -12.89 12.55 -5.99
N GLN A 68 -12.41 11.37 -6.39
CA GLN A 68 -11.01 11.16 -6.73
C GLN A 68 -10.84 9.95 -7.66
N PHE A 69 -9.75 9.88 -8.43
CA PHE A 69 -9.41 8.66 -9.15
C PHE A 69 -9.03 7.54 -8.17
N PRO A 70 -9.50 6.29 -8.37
CA PRO A 70 -9.19 5.16 -7.50
C PRO A 70 -7.77 4.60 -7.74
N VAL A 71 -6.78 5.49 -7.80
CA VAL A 71 -5.37 5.16 -7.99
C VAL A 71 -4.51 5.91 -7.00
N VAL A 72 -3.44 5.25 -6.57
CA VAL A 72 -2.39 5.86 -5.76
C VAL A 72 -1.04 5.45 -6.35
N PRO A 73 -0.05 6.35 -6.40
CA PRO A 73 1.31 5.95 -6.70
C PRO A 73 1.75 4.87 -5.70
N ALA A 74 2.32 3.79 -6.20
CA ALA A 74 2.72 2.63 -5.39
C ALA A 74 4.24 2.45 -5.31
N PHE A 75 5.02 3.52 -5.53
CA PHE A 75 6.49 3.49 -5.40
C PHE A 75 6.94 3.15 -3.98
N SER A 76 6.18 3.60 -2.98
CA SER A 76 6.35 3.22 -1.58
C SER A 76 4.98 2.94 -0.97
N CYS A 77 4.90 1.90 -0.14
CA CYS A 77 3.66 1.49 0.51
C CYS A 77 3.92 1.27 1.99
N THR A 78 2.92 1.59 2.82
CA THR A 78 2.97 1.21 4.23
C THR A 78 2.78 -0.30 4.37
N ALA A 79 3.29 -0.88 5.46
CA ALA A 79 3.20 -2.32 5.69
C ALA A 79 1.73 -2.80 5.72
N GLU A 80 0.84 -1.98 6.27
CA GLU A 80 -0.61 -2.23 6.35
C GLU A 80 -1.25 -2.31 4.97
N LYS A 81 -0.86 -1.43 4.03
CA LYS A 81 -1.32 -1.50 2.64
C LYS A 81 -0.78 -2.71 1.88
N LEU A 82 0.37 -3.23 2.29
CA LEU A 82 0.98 -4.42 1.71
C LEU A 82 0.46 -5.73 2.32
N GLN A 83 -0.24 -5.68 3.45
CA GLN A 83 -0.75 -6.87 4.11
C GLN A 83 -1.63 -7.69 3.15
N GLY A 84 -1.32 -8.98 3.00
CA GLY A 84 -2.03 -9.89 2.09
C GLY A 84 -1.55 -9.85 0.63
N LYS A 85 -0.59 -9.00 0.28
CA LYS A 85 0.03 -8.98 -1.06
C LYS A 85 1.35 -9.75 -1.08
N THR A 86 1.73 -10.22 -2.27
CA THR A 86 3.05 -10.80 -2.53
C THR A 86 3.79 -9.91 -3.53
N CYS A 87 4.96 -9.40 -3.14
CA CYS A 87 5.81 -8.54 -3.95
C CYS A 87 6.84 -9.40 -4.69
N LYS A 88 6.57 -9.75 -5.95
CA LYS A 88 7.40 -10.67 -6.74
C LYS A 88 8.76 -10.08 -7.11
N ASP A 89 8.81 -8.77 -7.30
CA ASP A 89 10.01 -8.05 -7.75
C ASP A 89 10.93 -7.67 -6.59
N GLY A 90 10.47 -7.86 -5.35
CA GLY A 90 11.24 -7.59 -4.15
C GLY A 90 10.62 -6.51 -3.29
N VAL A 91 11.27 -6.25 -2.16
CA VAL A 91 10.86 -5.25 -1.17
C VAL A 91 12.10 -4.54 -0.67
N THR A 92 12.05 -3.23 -0.66
CA THR A 92 13.00 -2.39 0.07
C THR A 92 12.31 -1.88 1.33
N VAL A 93 12.90 -2.18 2.49
CA VAL A 93 12.36 -1.81 3.79
C VAL A 93 13.11 -0.59 4.31
N THR A 94 12.38 0.50 4.55
CA THR A 94 12.93 1.74 5.08
C THR A 94 11.85 2.60 5.76
N PRO A 95 12.14 3.24 6.90
CA PRO A 95 13.16 2.84 7.89
C PRO A 95 12.72 1.60 8.68
N LEU A 96 13.64 0.93 9.38
CA LEU A 96 13.32 -0.25 10.21
C LEU A 96 12.49 0.12 11.45
N GLU A 97 12.75 1.30 12.05
CA GLU A 97 11.99 1.81 13.19
C GLU A 97 11.21 3.07 12.85
N ARG A 98 9.95 3.11 13.28
CA ARG A 98 9.04 4.21 13.02
C ARG A 98 8.34 4.63 14.33
N PRO A 99 8.34 5.93 14.68
CA PRO A 99 7.64 6.42 15.86
C PRO A 99 6.16 6.02 15.82
N GLY A 100 5.67 5.42 16.91
CA GLY A 100 4.27 5.04 17.05
C GLY A 100 3.85 3.77 16.30
N ILE A 101 4.77 3.07 15.63
CA ILE A 101 4.48 1.78 14.97
C ILE A 101 5.19 0.66 15.74
N PRO A 102 4.46 -0.39 16.18
CA PRO A 102 5.08 -1.55 16.82
C PRO A 102 6.09 -2.24 15.88
N THR A 103 7.26 -2.58 16.40
CA THR A 103 8.32 -3.27 15.62
C THR A 103 7.84 -4.60 15.01
N GLN A 104 6.89 -5.26 15.66
CA GLN A 104 6.29 -6.51 15.16
C GLN A 104 5.57 -6.31 13.82
N SER A 105 5.09 -5.11 13.50
CA SER A 105 4.47 -4.80 12.20
C SER A 105 5.46 -4.94 11.04
N GLU A 106 6.77 -4.86 11.30
CA GLU A 106 7.80 -5.01 10.27
C GLU A 106 7.84 -6.44 9.70
N TYR A 107 7.39 -7.44 10.46
CA TYR A 107 7.18 -8.79 9.95
C TYR A 107 6.27 -8.78 8.70
N VAL A 108 5.28 -7.89 8.65
CA VAL A 108 4.39 -7.78 7.49
C VAL A 108 5.20 -7.41 6.25
N ALA A 109 6.05 -6.38 6.31
CA ALA A 109 6.88 -5.95 5.19
C ALA A 109 7.90 -7.04 4.77
N LEU A 110 8.61 -7.61 5.76
CA LEU A 110 9.62 -8.66 5.54
C LEU A 110 9.02 -9.92 4.89
N SER A 111 7.78 -10.26 5.22
CA SER A 111 7.08 -11.44 4.69
C SER A 111 6.42 -11.23 3.32
N ARG A 112 6.54 -10.06 2.68
CA ARG A 112 5.91 -9.82 1.37
C ARG A 112 6.73 -10.35 0.19
N THR A 113 8.04 -10.56 0.36
CA THR A 113 8.89 -11.14 -0.68
C THR A 113 8.85 -12.67 -0.64
N ILE A 114 9.08 -13.30 -1.78
CA ILE A 114 9.18 -14.76 -1.91
C ILE A 114 10.60 -15.29 -1.69
N SER A 115 11.60 -14.42 -1.68
CA SER A 115 13.01 -14.80 -1.60
C SER A 115 13.83 -13.72 -0.88
N LEU A 116 14.79 -14.17 -0.07
CA LEU A 116 15.68 -13.31 0.71
C LEU A 116 16.56 -12.43 -0.19
N ASN A 117 17.00 -12.94 -1.35
CA ASN A 117 17.81 -12.15 -2.29
C ASN A 117 17.06 -10.97 -2.94
N LYS A 118 15.73 -10.88 -2.76
CA LYS A 118 14.90 -9.75 -3.19
C LYS A 118 14.46 -8.86 -2.03
N LEU A 119 14.99 -9.09 -0.84
CA LEU A 119 14.79 -8.22 0.31
C LEU A 119 16.00 -7.29 0.43
N THR A 120 15.74 -5.99 0.42
CA THR A 120 16.75 -4.97 0.69
C THR A 120 16.38 -4.24 1.96
N LEU A 121 17.31 -4.15 2.91
CA LEU A 121 17.17 -3.33 4.12
C LEU A 121 18.07 -2.11 3.96
N THR A 122 17.56 -0.92 4.28
CA THR A 122 18.37 0.30 4.24
C THR A 122 19.23 0.48 5.50
N GLU A 123 19.02 -0.36 6.52
CA GLU A 123 19.65 -0.29 7.83
C GLU A 123 20.05 -1.70 8.27
N GLU A 124 21.08 -1.80 9.12
CA GLU A 124 21.54 -3.07 9.69
C GLU A 124 20.56 -3.60 10.75
N ILE A 125 20.32 -4.91 10.74
CA ILE A 125 19.59 -5.60 11.81
C ILE A 125 20.57 -5.91 12.94
N THR A 126 20.44 -5.20 14.06
CA THR A 126 21.27 -5.45 15.26
C THR A 126 20.60 -6.47 16.21
N PRO A 127 21.36 -7.11 17.11
CA PRO A 127 20.80 -7.95 18.17
C PRO A 127 19.76 -7.22 19.04
N GLU A 128 20.00 -5.95 19.35
CA GLU A 128 19.09 -5.10 20.14
C GLU A 128 17.78 -4.85 19.39
N TYR A 129 17.86 -4.64 18.07
CA TYR A 129 16.68 -4.53 17.22
C TYR A 129 15.90 -5.85 17.18
N MET A 130 16.59 -6.98 17.00
CA MET A 130 15.96 -8.30 17.02
C MET A 130 15.25 -8.62 18.33
N ALA A 131 15.78 -8.14 19.47
CA ALA A 131 15.15 -8.32 20.77
C ALA A 131 13.75 -7.67 20.87
N LYS A 132 13.43 -6.70 19.99
CA LYS A 132 12.13 -6.01 19.92
C LYS A 132 11.07 -6.83 19.16
N PHE A 133 11.45 -7.85 18.38
CA PHE A 133 10.53 -8.74 17.63
C PHE A 133 9.83 -9.80 18.49
N LYS A 134 9.56 -9.50 19.75
CA LYS A 134 8.82 -10.40 20.62
C LYS A 134 7.33 -10.19 20.42
N PRO A 135 6.56 -11.22 20.02
CA PRO A 135 5.11 -11.10 19.99
C PRO A 135 4.58 -10.86 21.41
N PRO A 136 3.42 -10.19 21.56
CA PRO A 136 2.74 -10.10 22.84
C PRO A 136 2.54 -11.49 23.47
N SER A 137 2.72 -11.59 24.80
CA SER A 137 2.63 -12.87 25.54
C SER A 137 1.35 -13.64 25.26
N ASP A 138 0.24 -12.92 25.16
CA ASP A 138 -1.10 -13.52 24.97
C ASP A 138 -1.23 -14.12 23.57
N THR A 139 -0.67 -13.42 22.56
CA THR A 139 -0.60 -13.93 21.18
C THR A 139 0.27 -15.17 21.11
N ALA A 140 1.43 -15.17 21.77
CA ALA A 140 2.32 -16.33 21.82
C ALA A 140 1.65 -17.53 22.51
N ALA A 141 1.04 -17.32 23.68
CA ALA A 141 0.32 -18.36 24.42
C ALA A 141 -0.85 -18.93 23.61
N ARG A 142 -1.59 -18.07 22.90
CA ARG A 142 -2.66 -18.49 22.00
C ARG A 142 -2.14 -19.33 20.85
N MET A 143 -1.04 -18.94 20.22
CA MET A 143 -0.42 -19.70 19.12
C MET A 143 0.07 -21.08 19.58
N ILE A 144 0.70 -21.17 20.76
CA ILE A 144 1.12 -22.44 21.36
C ILE A 144 -0.09 -23.37 21.56
N ARG A 145 -1.17 -22.84 22.14
CA ARG A 145 -2.42 -23.60 22.31
C ARG A 145 -2.99 -24.09 20.98
N LEU A 146 -2.96 -23.27 19.92
CA LEU A 146 -3.49 -23.66 18.61
C LEU A 146 -2.62 -24.76 17.97
N GLN A 147 -1.31 -24.67 18.08
CA GLN A 147 -0.38 -25.68 17.55
C GLN A 147 -0.57 -27.04 18.24
N SER A 148 -0.78 -27.07 19.57
CA SER A 148 -1.03 -28.32 20.29
C SER A 148 -2.34 -29.01 19.90
N GLN A 149 -3.26 -28.32 19.24
CA GLN A 149 -4.53 -28.89 18.74
C GLN A 149 -4.43 -29.48 17.33
N ILE A 150 -3.38 -29.13 16.57
CA ILE A 150 -3.17 -29.57 15.17
C ILE A 150 -2.33 -30.86 15.11
N GLN A 151 -1.57 -31.20 16.16
CA GLN A 151 -0.73 -32.40 16.22
C GLN A 151 -1.50 -33.71 16.56
N LEU A 152 -2.73 -33.87 16.06
CA LEU A 152 -3.48 -35.15 16.04
C LEU A 152 -3.35 -35.81 14.67
#